data_AF-A0A1H7TH23-F1
#
_entry.id   AF-A0A1H7TH23-F1
#
_cell.length_a   1.000
_cell.length_b   1.000
_cell.length_c   1.000
_cell.angle_alpha   90.00
_cell.angle_beta   90.00
_cell.angle_gamma   90.00
#
_symmetry.space_group_name_H-M   'P 1'
#
loop_
_entity.id
_entity.type
_entity.pdbx_description
1 polymer ?
#
loop_
_entity_poly.entity_id
_entity_poly.type
_entity_poly.pdbx_seq_one_letter_code
_entity_poly.pdbx_strand_id
1 'polypeptide(L)'
;MVLTGPSASHGRLGGGRPLAWVATGFVLAFAAVRLNGFDLLLDPLGWGLCAAGLSRLGRTGEDPFGRARTFAVGMVWVSAVALAARGALTEDLPMDSSVLQVVELAERAGSSITVWVIADAVIGRIRLFGRHGRAAFLDVLRWAVAAFGILVLPPAQAYLNDGYIVLIAWLMALVVLVLEFYRLSQFPPFLAEG
;
A
#
# COMPACT_ATOMS: atom_id res chain seq x y z
N MET A 1 9.38 12.46 -55.59
CA MET A 1 8.09 12.70 -54.92
C MET A 1 7.82 11.52 -54.01
N VAL A 2 8.23 11.61 -52.74
CA VAL A 2 8.01 10.59 -51.71
C VAL A 2 7.42 11.34 -50.53
N LEU A 3 6.13 11.13 -50.28
CA LEU A 3 5.41 11.69 -49.15
C LEU A 3 5.77 10.87 -47.91
N THR A 4 6.73 11.34 -47.10
CA THR A 4 6.92 10.81 -45.75
C THR A 4 5.83 11.39 -44.87
N GLY A 5 4.84 10.56 -44.58
CA GLY A 5 3.73 10.88 -43.68
C GLY A 5 4.23 11.24 -42.27
N PRO A 6 3.57 12.20 -41.59
CA PRO A 6 3.90 12.57 -40.23
C PRO A 6 3.71 11.38 -39.30
N SER A 7 4.79 11.03 -38.59
CA SER A 7 4.79 10.11 -37.46
C SER A 7 3.67 10.51 -36.50
N ALA A 8 2.69 9.62 -36.36
CA ALA A 8 1.60 9.75 -35.42
C ALA A 8 2.18 9.89 -34.00
N SER A 9 2.13 11.11 -33.47
CA SER A 9 2.26 11.39 -32.05
C SER A 9 1.15 10.63 -31.33
N HIS A 10 1.48 9.42 -30.87
CA HIS A 10 0.72 8.78 -29.80
C HIS A 10 0.77 9.74 -28.61
N GLY A 11 -0.32 10.47 -28.42
CA GLY A 11 -0.58 11.22 -27.21
C GLY A 11 -0.48 10.25 -26.04
N ARG A 12 0.64 10.32 -25.31
CA ARG A 12 0.81 9.73 -23.97
C ARG A 12 -0.14 10.47 -23.02
N LEU A 13 -1.43 10.24 -23.18
CA LEU A 13 -2.44 10.60 -22.20
C LEU A 13 -2.24 9.66 -21.01
N GLY A 14 -1.67 10.20 -19.92
CA GLY A 14 -1.64 9.54 -18.61
C GLY A 14 -0.33 8.84 -18.22
N GLY A 15 0.83 9.43 -18.51
CA GLY A 15 2.14 9.02 -17.97
C GLY A 15 2.27 9.30 -16.46
N GLY A 16 1.41 8.68 -15.65
CA GLY A 16 1.43 8.81 -14.20
C GLY A 16 2.68 8.16 -13.60
N ARG A 17 3.30 8.85 -12.64
CA ARG A 17 4.49 8.36 -11.92
C ARG A 17 4.09 7.11 -11.12
N PRO A 18 4.57 5.90 -11.48
CA PRO A 18 3.98 4.66 -10.96
C PRO A 18 4.16 4.49 -9.45
N LEU A 19 5.24 5.02 -8.88
CA LEU A 19 5.42 5.06 -7.43
C LEU A 19 4.49 6.06 -6.72
N ALA A 20 4.06 7.12 -7.41
CA ALA A 20 3.03 8.02 -6.88
C ALA A 20 1.67 7.29 -6.80
N TRP A 21 1.38 6.35 -7.71
CA TRP A 21 0.17 5.53 -7.63
C TRP A 21 0.19 4.62 -6.41
N VAL A 22 1.35 4.02 -6.10
CA VAL A 22 1.53 3.25 -4.86
C VAL A 22 1.35 4.13 -3.63
N ALA A 23 1.95 5.31 -3.60
CA ALA A 23 1.79 6.26 -2.49
C ALA A 23 0.32 6.68 -2.31
N THR A 24 -0.37 7.04 -3.41
CA THR A 24 -1.81 7.37 -3.38
C THR A 24 -2.63 6.17 -2.95
N GLY A 25 -2.25 4.95 -3.34
CA GLY A 25 -2.94 3.73 -2.93
C GLY A 25 -2.83 3.50 -1.42
N PHE A 26 -1.67 3.75 -0.82
CA PHE A 26 -1.51 3.76 0.63
C PHE A 26 -2.34 4.87 1.29
N VAL A 27 -2.38 6.07 0.71
CA VAL A 27 -3.29 7.12 1.22
C VAL A 27 -4.73 6.62 1.17
N LEU A 28 -5.21 5.99 0.11
CA LEU A 28 -6.58 5.50 0.07
C LEU A 28 -6.83 4.35 1.07
N ALA A 29 -5.90 3.41 1.19
CA ALA A 29 -6.02 2.26 2.09
C ALA A 29 -5.81 2.58 3.58
N PHE A 30 -5.19 3.74 3.91
CA PHE A 30 -4.89 4.12 5.30
C PHE A 30 -5.42 5.50 5.72
N ALA A 31 -5.75 6.41 4.80
CA ALA A 31 -6.42 7.67 5.12
C ALA A 31 -7.91 7.46 5.44
N ALA A 32 -8.45 6.27 5.12
CA ALA A 32 -9.70 5.72 5.62
C ALA A 32 -9.68 5.42 7.13
N VAL A 33 -8.84 6.10 7.92
CA VAL A 33 -9.06 6.28 9.36
C VAL A 33 -10.26 7.25 9.54
N ARG A 34 -11.44 6.71 9.22
CA ARG A 34 -12.74 6.95 9.87
C ARG A 34 -13.35 8.35 9.77
N LEU A 35 -13.81 8.74 8.60
CA LEU A 35 -14.85 9.76 8.43
C LEU A 35 -16.12 9.11 7.86
N ASN A 36 -17.03 8.67 8.73
CA ASN A 36 -18.45 8.37 8.44
C ASN A 36 -18.80 7.13 7.59
N GLY A 37 -18.18 5.97 7.77
CA GLY A 37 -18.73 4.67 7.32
C GLY A 37 -18.86 4.44 5.80
N PHE A 38 -18.71 5.48 4.97
CA PHE A 38 -18.59 5.43 3.51
C PHE A 38 -17.17 5.02 3.03
N ASP A 39 -16.20 5.03 3.95
CA ASP A 39 -14.77 4.75 3.73
C ASP A 39 -14.44 3.27 3.42
N LEU A 40 -15.44 2.41 3.56
CA LEU A 40 -15.33 0.95 3.51
C LEU A 40 -14.92 0.40 2.12
N LEU A 41 -15.15 1.17 1.05
CA LEU A 41 -14.72 0.85 -0.33
C LEU A 41 -13.31 1.36 -0.67
N LEU A 42 -12.72 2.23 0.15
CA LEU A 42 -11.44 2.86 -0.15
C LEU A 42 -10.26 1.90 0.03
N ASP A 43 -10.39 0.93 0.92
CA ASP A 43 -9.36 -0.08 1.17
C ASP A 43 -9.09 -0.96 -0.06
N PRO A 44 -10.08 -1.67 -0.63
CA PRO A 44 -9.84 -2.48 -1.83
C PRO A 44 -9.40 -1.62 -3.03
N LEU A 45 -9.91 -0.40 -3.17
CA LEU A 45 -9.48 0.53 -4.21
C LEU A 45 -8.02 0.99 -4.02
N GLY A 46 -7.61 1.29 -2.78
CA GLY A 46 -6.26 1.69 -2.44
C GLY A 46 -5.23 0.58 -2.73
N TRP A 47 -5.55 -0.66 -2.36
CA TRP A 47 -4.73 -1.82 -2.71
C TRP A 47 -4.69 -2.08 -4.22
N GLY A 48 -5.81 -1.87 -4.92
CA GLY A 48 -5.88 -1.93 -6.37
C GLY A 48 -4.97 -0.91 -7.04
N LEU A 49 -4.95 0.33 -6.53
CA LEU A 49 -4.07 1.39 -7.02
C LEU A 49 -2.59 1.07 -6.74
N CYS A 50 -2.28 0.48 -5.59
CA CYS A 50 -0.95 -0.06 -5.30
C CYS A 50 -0.55 -1.13 -6.32
N ALA A 51 -1.42 -2.11 -6.58
CA ALA A 51 -1.15 -3.17 -7.54
C ALA A 51 -0.91 -2.62 -8.96
N ALA A 52 -1.68 -1.62 -9.39
CA ALA A 52 -1.51 -0.95 -10.68
C ALA A 52 -0.20 -0.14 -10.77
N GLY A 53 0.21 0.53 -9.69
CA GLY A 53 1.52 1.19 -9.61
C GLY A 53 2.67 0.18 -9.69
N LEU A 54 2.57 -0.92 -8.96
CA LEU A 54 3.56 -1.99 -8.92
C LEU A 54 3.67 -2.74 -10.26
N SER A 55 2.55 -2.94 -10.98
CA SER A 55 2.57 -3.59 -12.28
C SER A 55 3.35 -2.78 -13.33
N ARG A 56 3.32 -1.45 -13.23
CA ARG A 56 4.11 -0.55 -14.08
C ARG A 56 5.57 -0.48 -13.68
N LEU A 57 5.90 -0.81 -12.43
CA LEU A 57 7.27 -0.85 -11.93
C LEU A 57 7.97 -2.19 -12.23
N GLY A 58 7.23 -3.29 -12.37
CA GLY A 58 7.78 -4.62 -12.63
C GLY A 58 8.16 -4.84 -14.09
N ARG A 59 9.31 -5.47 -14.35
CA ARG A 59 9.77 -5.73 -15.73
C ARG A 59 9.47 -7.11 -16.30
N THR A 60 9.38 -8.15 -15.49
CA THR A 60 9.06 -9.54 -15.89
C THR A 60 8.83 -10.41 -14.64
N GLY A 61 8.28 -11.62 -14.81
CA GLY A 61 7.62 -12.45 -13.79
C GLY A 61 8.37 -12.86 -12.51
N GLU A 62 9.64 -12.49 -12.33
CA GLU A 62 10.43 -12.77 -11.12
C GLU A 62 11.00 -11.51 -10.42
N ASP A 63 10.46 -10.33 -10.73
CA ASP A 63 10.86 -9.07 -10.10
C ASP A 63 10.24 -8.95 -8.67
N PRO A 64 10.98 -8.49 -7.63
CA PRO A 64 10.43 -8.11 -6.32
C PRO A 64 9.12 -7.30 -6.38
N PHE A 65 8.94 -6.46 -7.41
CA PHE A 65 7.69 -5.73 -7.64
C PHE A 65 6.52 -6.62 -8.05
N GLY A 66 6.78 -7.73 -8.76
CA GLY A 66 5.79 -8.75 -9.09
C GLY A 66 5.27 -9.47 -7.83
N ARG A 67 6.17 -9.81 -6.90
CA ARG A 67 5.80 -10.36 -5.59
C ARG A 67 4.96 -9.36 -4.80
N ALA A 68 5.43 -8.11 -4.69
CA ALA A 68 4.69 -7.05 -4.01
C ALA A 68 3.30 -6.82 -4.61
N ARG A 69 3.17 -6.91 -5.94
CA ARG A 69 1.89 -6.83 -6.64
C ARG A 69 0.95 -7.95 -6.22
N THR A 70 1.41 -9.20 -6.14
CA THR A 70 0.57 -10.34 -5.72
C THR A 70 0.01 -10.15 -4.32
N PHE A 71 0.82 -9.63 -3.39
CA PHE A 71 0.33 -9.27 -2.05
C PHE A 71 -0.72 -8.15 -2.10
N ALA A 72 -0.47 -7.10 -2.86
CA ALA A 72 -1.44 -6.01 -3.04
C ALA A 72 -2.77 -6.51 -3.64
N VAL A 73 -2.73 -7.38 -4.65
CA VAL A 73 -3.94 -8.00 -5.23
C VAL A 73 -4.65 -8.89 -4.20
N GLY A 74 -3.91 -9.67 -3.42
CA GLY A 74 -4.48 -10.45 -2.32
C GLY A 74 -5.22 -9.56 -1.31
N MET A 75 -4.64 -8.41 -0.97
CA MET A 75 -5.28 -7.44 -0.07
C MET A 75 -6.53 -6.80 -0.63
N VAL A 76 -6.68 -6.66 -1.95
CA VAL A 76 -7.96 -6.25 -2.56
C VAL A 76 -9.08 -7.21 -2.14
N TRP A 77 -8.83 -8.53 -2.26
CA TRP A 77 -9.81 -9.55 -1.89
C TRP A 77 -10.06 -9.62 -0.39
N VAL A 78 -9.00 -9.59 0.43
CA VAL A 78 -9.12 -9.58 1.89
C VAL A 78 -9.94 -8.37 2.36
N SER A 79 -9.67 -7.19 1.80
CA SER A 79 -10.40 -5.96 2.15
C SER A 79 -11.86 -6.01 1.66
N ALA A 80 -12.12 -6.59 0.50
CA ALA A 80 -13.49 -6.80 0.00
C ALA A 80 -14.28 -7.81 0.86
N VAL A 81 -13.64 -8.87 1.35
CA VAL A 81 -14.25 -9.83 2.28
C VAL A 81 -14.51 -9.17 3.64
N ALA A 82 -13.56 -8.40 4.15
CA ALA A 82 -13.74 -7.65 5.40
C ALA A 82 -14.89 -6.64 5.29
N LEU A 83 -14.99 -5.94 4.15
CA LEU A 83 -16.10 -5.08 3.81
C LEU A 83 -17.44 -5.82 3.83
N ALA A 84 -17.54 -6.95 3.14
CA ALA A 84 -18.77 -7.74 3.08
C ALA A 84 -19.17 -8.29 4.46
N ALA A 85 -18.20 -8.76 5.25
CA ALA A 85 -18.43 -9.25 6.61
C ALA A 85 -18.96 -8.14 7.54
N ARG A 86 -18.40 -6.91 7.43
CA ARG A 86 -18.89 -5.75 8.19
C ARG A 86 -20.27 -5.28 7.72
N GLY A 87 -20.57 -5.35 6.43
CA GLY A 87 -21.88 -5.01 5.87
C GLY A 87 -22.98 -5.99 6.26
N ALA A 88 -22.66 -7.29 6.34
CA ALA A 88 -23.61 -8.32 6.79
C ALA A 88 -24.02 -8.16 8.26
N LEU A 89 -23.15 -7.59 9.11
CA LEU A 89 -23.45 -7.29 10.51
C LEU A 89 -24.48 -6.17 10.69
N THR A 90 -24.65 -5.30 9.69
CA THR A 90 -25.71 -4.29 9.68
C THR A 90 -27.07 -4.85 9.28
N GLU A 91 -27.13 -6.04 8.68
CA GLU A 91 -28.37 -6.74 8.28
C GLU A 91 -28.60 -7.99 9.14
N ASP A 92 -28.73 -7.86 10.47
CA ASP A 92 -29.25 -8.86 11.45
C ASP A 92 -28.81 -10.35 11.29
N LEU A 93 -27.79 -10.64 10.49
CA LEU A 93 -27.26 -11.98 10.29
C LEU A 93 -26.28 -12.25 11.42
N PRO A 94 -26.50 -13.30 12.25
CA PRO A 94 -25.59 -13.65 13.32
C PRO A 94 -24.31 -14.22 12.72
N MET A 95 -23.37 -13.35 12.37
CA MET A 95 -22.01 -13.76 12.07
C MET A 95 -21.31 -14.06 13.40
N ASP A 96 -20.77 -15.27 13.56
CA ASP A 96 -20.06 -15.65 14.76
C ASP A 96 -18.91 -14.66 15.05
N SER A 97 -18.88 -14.12 16.26
CA SER A 97 -17.89 -13.12 16.70
C SER A 97 -16.42 -13.54 16.48
N SER A 98 -16.16 -14.84 16.40
CA SER A 98 -14.85 -15.42 16.08
C SER A 98 -14.44 -15.21 14.63
N VAL A 99 -15.38 -15.32 13.68
CA VAL A 99 -15.10 -15.16 12.24
C VAL A 99 -14.73 -13.70 11.94
N LEU A 100 -15.44 -12.75 12.54
CA LEU A 100 -15.13 -11.33 12.41
C LEU A 100 -13.72 -11.02 12.95
N GLN A 101 -13.36 -11.57 14.11
CA GLN A 101 -12.02 -11.40 14.70
C GLN A 101 -10.93 -11.95 13.78
N VAL A 102 -11.14 -13.11 13.15
CA VAL A 102 -10.18 -13.69 12.21
C VAL A 102 -10.03 -12.82 10.96
N VAL A 103 -11.13 -12.30 10.42
CA VAL A 103 -11.11 -11.42 9.25
C VAL A 103 -10.38 -10.10 9.55
N GLU A 104 -10.68 -9.46 10.68
CA GLU A 104 -9.97 -8.25 11.12
C GLU A 104 -8.49 -8.50 11.37
N LEU A 105 -8.14 -9.65 11.97
CA LEU A 105 -6.75 -10.05 12.19
C LEU A 105 -6.02 -10.24 10.86
N ALA A 106 -6.65 -10.93 9.90
CA ALA A 106 -6.10 -11.18 8.58
C ALA A 106 -5.90 -9.88 7.78
N GLU A 107 -6.82 -8.93 7.89
CA GLU A 107 -6.73 -7.61 7.26
C GLU A 107 -5.56 -6.78 7.84
N ARG A 108 -5.41 -6.74 9.17
CA ARG A 108 -4.31 -6.01 9.85
C ARG A 108 -2.94 -6.63 9.56
N ALA A 109 -2.85 -7.96 9.67
CA ALA A 109 -1.62 -8.67 9.38
C ALA A 109 -1.26 -8.57 7.89
N GLY A 110 -2.24 -8.79 7.01
CA GLY A 110 -2.08 -8.75 5.56
C GLY A 110 -1.65 -7.37 5.05
N SER A 111 -2.25 -6.30 5.56
CA SER A 111 -1.87 -4.92 5.21
C SER A 111 -0.42 -4.62 5.63
N SER A 112 -0.04 -5.01 6.85
CA SER A 112 1.32 -4.84 7.37
C SER A 112 2.36 -5.60 6.54
N ILE A 113 2.09 -6.86 6.20
CA ILE A 113 2.95 -7.69 5.33
C ILE A 113 3.02 -7.08 3.93
N THR A 114 1.91 -6.58 3.39
CA THR A 114 1.88 -6.00 2.05
C THR A 114 2.72 -4.72 1.98
N VAL A 115 2.58 -3.82 2.96
CA VAL A 115 3.43 -2.62 3.08
C VAL A 115 4.90 -3.01 3.18
N TRP A 116 5.22 -4.03 3.97
CA TRP A 116 6.59 -4.54 4.11
C TRP A 116 7.19 -4.98 2.78
N VAL A 117 6.48 -5.84 2.03
CA VAL A 117 6.97 -6.39 0.75
C VAL A 117 7.11 -5.29 -0.30
N ILE A 118 6.19 -4.31 -0.33
CA ILE A 118 6.29 -3.14 -1.21
C ILE A 118 7.53 -2.31 -0.87
N ALA A 119 7.74 -1.99 0.41
CA ALA A 119 8.90 -1.23 0.86
C ALA A 119 10.21 -1.97 0.55
N ASP A 120 10.27 -3.29 0.74
CA ASP A 120 11.42 -4.12 0.39
C ASP A 120 11.79 -4.02 -1.09
N ALA A 121 10.80 -4.13 -1.99
CA ALA A 121 11.01 -3.99 -3.43
C ALA A 121 11.56 -2.60 -3.80
N VAL A 122 11.01 -1.55 -3.19
CA VAL A 122 11.47 -0.16 -3.39
C VAL A 122 12.91 0.03 -2.87
N ILE A 123 13.21 -0.45 -1.67
CA ILE A 123 14.56 -0.39 -1.06
C ILE A 123 15.57 -1.12 -1.94
N GLY A 124 15.24 -2.33 -2.41
CA GLY A 124 16.07 -3.11 -3.31
C GLY A 124 16.44 -2.32 -4.56
N ARG A 125 15.44 -1.69 -5.20
CA ARG A 125 15.66 -0.84 -6.37
C ARG A 125 16.54 0.37 -6.06
N ILE A 126 16.36 1.04 -4.92
CA ILE A 126 17.19 2.19 -4.52
C ILE A 126 18.65 1.79 -4.28
N ARG A 127 18.88 0.61 -3.69
CA ARG A 127 20.22 0.07 -3.44
C ARG A 127 20.96 -0.19 -4.76
N LEU A 128 20.28 -0.68 -5.80
CA LEU A 128 20.86 -0.88 -7.13
C LEU A 128 21.36 0.43 -7.76
N PHE A 129 20.74 1.56 -7.44
CA PHE A 129 21.19 2.90 -7.89
C PHE A 129 22.23 3.56 -6.97
N GLY A 130 22.84 2.82 -6.02
CA GLY A 130 23.93 3.31 -5.17
C GLY A 130 23.53 4.30 -4.07
N ARG A 131 22.23 4.48 -3.79
CA ARG A 131 21.72 5.44 -2.79
C ARG A 131 21.57 4.81 -1.41
N HIS A 132 22.69 4.35 -0.83
CA HIS A 132 22.69 3.57 0.41
C HIS A 132 22.08 4.30 1.62
N GLY A 133 22.33 5.60 1.79
CA GLY A 133 21.78 6.38 2.90
C GLY A 133 20.25 6.44 2.91
N ARG A 134 19.63 6.59 1.72
CA ARG A 134 18.17 6.63 1.60
C ARG A 134 17.53 5.25 1.72
N ALA A 135 18.22 4.22 1.20
CA ALA A 135 17.81 2.84 1.42
C ALA A 135 17.84 2.47 2.90
N ALA A 136 18.83 2.91 3.66
CA ALA A 136 18.91 2.69 5.11
C ALA A 136 17.77 3.40 5.86
N PHE A 137 17.47 4.66 5.50
CA PHE A 137 16.35 5.39 6.09
C PHE A 137 15.01 4.65 5.87
N LEU A 138 14.75 4.20 4.64
CA LEU A 138 13.55 3.43 4.34
C LEU A 138 13.52 2.07 5.03
N ASP A 139 14.67 1.43 5.22
CA ASP A 139 14.75 0.16 5.96
C ASP A 139 14.36 0.36 7.42
N VAL A 140 14.88 1.40 8.08
CA VAL A 140 14.47 1.79 9.44
C VAL A 140 12.97 2.08 9.50
N LEU A 141 12.45 2.82 8.52
CA LEU A 141 11.03 3.17 8.48
C LEU A 141 10.13 1.95 8.26
N ARG A 142 10.55 1.02 7.38
CA ARG A 142 9.88 -0.26 7.16
C ARG A 142 9.83 -1.08 8.46
N TRP A 143 10.94 -1.16 9.19
CA TRP A 143 11.00 -1.82 10.50
C TRP A 143 10.12 -1.13 11.54
N ALA A 144 10.10 0.20 11.59
CA ALA A 144 9.24 0.96 12.48
C ALA A 144 7.74 0.68 12.21
N VAL A 145 7.32 0.72 10.93
CA VAL A 145 5.93 0.41 10.55
C VAL A 145 5.54 -1.01 10.95
N ALA A 146 6.42 -2.00 10.77
CA ALA A 146 6.13 -3.38 11.18
C ALA A 146 6.09 -3.54 12.70
N ALA A 147 7.06 -2.99 13.42
CA ALA A 147 7.13 -3.09 14.87
C ALA A 147 5.89 -2.45 15.52
N PHE A 148 5.54 -1.22 15.12
CA PHE A 148 4.34 -0.57 15.64
C PHE A 148 3.05 -1.24 15.14
N GLY A 149 3.01 -1.76 13.91
CA GLY A 149 1.86 -2.52 13.40
C GLY A 149 1.56 -3.76 14.22
N ILE A 150 2.60 -4.52 14.61
CA ILE A 150 2.48 -5.68 15.52
C ILE A 150 1.95 -5.27 16.90
N LEU A 151 2.37 -4.13 17.42
CA LEU A 151 1.91 -3.63 18.71
C LEU A 151 0.46 -3.13 18.69
N VAL A 152 -0.10 -2.82 17.50
CA VAL A 152 -1.51 -2.40 17.30
C VAL A 152 -2.46 -3.60 17.06
N LEU A 153 -1.93 -4.81 16.87
CA LEU A 153 -2.71 -6.04 16.68
C LEU A 153 -3.56 -6.51 17.89
N PRO A 154 -3.18 -6.30 19.17
CA PRO A 154 -4.00 -6.72 20.31
C PRO A 154 -5.36 -6.00 20.35
N PRO A 155 -6.40 -6.61 20.96
CA PRO A 155 -7.69 -5.97 21.13
C PRO A 155 -7.54 -4.67 21.95
N ALA A 156 -8.20 -3.61 21.49
CA ALA A 156 -8.09 -2.23 22.00
C ALA A 156 -8.35 -2.06 23.51
N GLN A 157 -8.90 -3.08 24.17
CA GLN A 157 -9.17 -3.10 25.61
C GLN A 157 -7.92 -3.29 26.48
N ALA A 158 -6.79 -3.78 25.92
CA ALA A 158 -5.58 -4.04 26.71
C ALA A 158 -4.70 -2.80 26.98
N TYR A 159 -4.92 -1.68 26.27
CA TYR A 159 -4.03 -0.52 26.30
C TYR A 159 -4.80 0.81 26.29
N LEU A 160 -5.61 1.05 27.32
CA LEU A 160 -6.49 2.23 27.36
C LEU A 160 -5.76 3.59 27.40
N ASN A 161 -4.44 3.63 27.67
CA ASN A 161 -3.64 4.87 27.61
C ASN A 161 -2.44 4.80 26.64
N ASP A 162 -1.66 3.71 26.64
CA ASP A 162 -0.47 3.61 25.76
C ASP A 162 -0.80 3.22 24.31
N GLY A 163 -1.96 2.60 24.08
CA GLY A 163 -2.38 2.11 22.77
C GLY A 163 -2.57 3.23 21.75
N TYR A 164 -2.99 4.42 22.21
CA TYR A 164 -3.09 5.61 21.37
C TYR A 164 -1.73 6.13 20.91
N ILE A 165 -0.72 6.10 21.79
CA ILE A 165 0.63 6.56 21.45
C ILE A 165 1.22 5.66 20.37
N VAL A 166 1.09 4.34 20.53
CA VAL A 166 1.57 3.35 19.54
C VAL A 166 0.83 3.51 18.21
N LEU A 167 -0.49 3.71 18.24
CA LEU A 167 -1.29 3.96 17.03
C LEU A 167 -0.85 5.23 16.30
N ILE A 168 -0.66 6.33 17.03
CA ILE A 168 -0.19 7.60 16.45
C ILE A 168 1.22 7.42 15.87
N ALA A 169 2.13 6.75 16.59
CA ALA A 169 3.48 6.48 16.10
C ALA A 169 3.47 5.64 14.81
N TRP A 170 2.61 4.63 14.75
CA TRP A 170 2.41 3.81 13.55
C TRP A 170 1.90 4.64 12.36
N LEU A 171 0.87 5.47 12.58
CA LEU A 171 0.33 6.35 11.55
C LEU A 171 1.36 7.37 11.07
N MET A 172 2.14 7.95 11.97
CA MET A 172 3.23 8.87 11.60
C MET A 172 4.30 8.17 10.77
N ALA A 173 4.69 6.93 11.13
CA ALA A 173 5.63 6.15 10.34
C ALA A 173 5.08 5.85 8.93
N LEU A 174 3.80 5.51 8.81
CA LEU A 174 3.13 5.34 7.51
C LEU A 174 3.11 6.64 6.69
N VAL A 175 2.76 7.78 7.30
CA VAL A 175 2.76 9.09 6.61
C VAL A 175 4.15 9.42 6.08
N VAL A 176 5.20 9.25 6.90
CA VAL A 176 6.58 9.48 6.46
C VAL A 176 6.94 8.55 5.30
N LEU A 177 6.48 7.28 5.34
CA LEU A 177 6.75 6.30 4.28
C LEU A 177 6.09 6.71 2.96
N VAL A 178 4.82 7.11 3.01
CA VAL A 178 4.06 7.63 1.87
C VAL A 178 4.73 8.87 1.28
N LEU A 179 5.14 9.82 2.12
CA LEU A 179 5.82 11.03 1.68
C LEU A 179 7.16 10.71 1.01
N GLU A 180 7.92 9.75 1.53
CA GLU A 180 9.15 9.30 0.88
C GLU A 180 8.88 8.61 -0.46
N PHE A 181 7.83 7.79 -0.57
CA PHE A 181 7.44 7.20 -1.85
C PHE A 181 7.04 8.28 -2.86
N TYR A 182 6.30 9.30 -2.42
CA TYR A 182 5.94 10.43 -3.27
C TYR A 182 7.18 11.20 -3.72
N ARG A 183 8.11 11.52 -2.80
CA ARG A 183 9.39 12.15 -3.13
C ARG A 183 10.19 11.31 -4.12
N LEU A 184 10.27 9.99 -3.91
CA LEU A 184 10.96 9.06 -4.80
C LEU A 184 10.35 9.02 -6.20
N SER A 185 9.03 9.16 -6.30
CA SER A 185 8.33 9.22 -7.59
C SER A 185 8.79 10.39 -8.46
N GLN A 186 9.33 11.45 -7.85
CA GLN A 186 9.82 12.63 -8.58
C GLN A 186 11.21 12.42 -9.19
N PHE A 187 11.90 11.31 -8.88
CA PHE A 187 13.26 11.08 -9.36
C PHE A 187 13.31 10.31 -10.69
N PRO A 188 14.24 10.66 -11.60
CA PRO A 188 14.41 10.04 -12.92
C PRO A 188 14.47 8.50 -12.95
N PRO A 189 15.12 7.79 -12.00
CA PRO A 189 15.22 6.32 -12.03
C PRO A 189 13.87 5.60 -11.91
N PHE A 190 12.84 6.28 -11.40
CA PHE A 190 11.47 5.77 -11.30
C PHE A 190 10.54 6.32 -12.40
N LEU A 191 11.07 7.20 -13.26
CA LEU A 191 10.38 7.84 -14.38
C LEU A 191 10.84 7.33 -15.74
N ALA A 192 12.11 6.92 -15.86
CA ALA A 192 12.80 6.72 -17.13
C ALA A 192 12.43 5.42 -17.86
N GLU A 193 11.48 4.66 -17.37
CA GLU A 193 11.41 3.25 -17.70
C GLU A 193 9.97 2.72 -17.55
N GLY A 194 9.13 3.21 -18.47
CA GLY A 194 7.74 2.82 -18.70
C GLY A 194 7.37 3.00 -20.16
#